data_AF-A0A937WI71-F1
#
_entry.id   AF-A0A937WI71-F1
#
_cell.length_a   1.000
_cell.length_b   1.000
_cell.length_c   1.000
_cell.angle_alpha   90.00
_cell.angle_beta   90.00
_cell.angle_gamma   90.00
#
_symmetry.space_group_name_H-M   'P 1'
#
loop_
_entity.id
_entity.type
_entity.pdbx_description
1 polymer ?
#
loop_
_entity_poly.entity_id
_entity_poly.type
_entity_poly.pdbx_seq_one_letter_code
_entity_poly.pdbx_strand_id
1 'polypeptide(L)'
;MLVIYRQRLFQSITTILKWLFLCLLLFSCDTGKIANLGSIRITADLLTNQIRVRIFLQDNLGNYLVWNDSFLTPQSGMSVIPEEDFTTNVKLYSMRYGDKNKTVYDGRLAGLHWNQTIAETPRILLGDIPLVLIQKDAERDTTLGIIELTLTTPKQGDFFARAENVTIYHY
;
A
#
# COMPACT_ATOMS: atom_id res chain seq x y z
N MET A 1 37.00 -43.77 -30.40
CA MET A 1 36.56 -42.40 -30.79
C MET A 1 35.15 -42.05 -30.28
N LEU A 2 34.22 -43.00 -30.16
CA LEU A 2 32.84 -42.76 -29.66
C LEU A 2 32.73 -42.37 -28.17
N VAL A 3 33.64 -42.87 -27.31
CA VAL A 3 33.59 -42.65 -25.84
C VAL A 3 33.94 -41.20 -25.45
N ILE A 4 34.88 -40.59 -26.16
CA ILE A 4 35.34 -39.20 -25.93
C ILE A 4 34.22 -38.20 -26.31
N TYR A 5 33.42 -38.53 -27.32
CA TYR A 5 32.32 -37.69 -27.78
C TYR A 5 31.17 -37.63 -26.75
N ARG A 6 30.85 -38.76 -26.09
CA ARG A 6 29.86 -38.82 -25.01
C ARG A 6 30.27 -38.04 -23.77
N GLN A 7 31.55 -38.08 -23.38
CA GLN A 7 32.06 -37.33 -22.23
C GLN A 7 32.03 -35.82 -22.45
N ARG A 8 32.39 -35.35 -23.66
CA ARG A 8 32.31 -33.91 -24.00
C ARG A 8 30.86 -33.41 -24.04
N LEU A 9 29.94 -34.19 -24.59
CA LEU A 9 28.52 -33.83 -24.61
C LEU A 9 27.94 -33.70 -23.19
N PHE A 10 28.28 -34.62 -22.29
CA PHE A 10 27.82 -34.61 -20.90
C PHE A 10 28.38 -33.41 -20.11
N GLN A 11 29.66 -33.05 -20.32
CA GLN A 11 30.25 -31.83 -19.75
C GLN A 11 29.58 -30.56 -20.29
N SER A 12 29.32 -30.48 -21.60
CA SER A 12 28.62 -29.32 -22.19
C SER A 12 27.20 -29.14 -21.63
N ILE A 13 26.44 -30.23 -21.46
CA ILE A 13 25.07 -30.19 -20.91
C ILE A 13 25.07 -29.71 -19.45
N THR A 14 25.95 -30.24 -18.61
CA THR A 14 26.04 -29.81 -17.19
C THR A 14 26.49 -28.36 -17.04
N THR A 15 27.29 -27.85 -17.99
CA THR A 15 27.73 -26.45 -17.99
C THR A 15 26.57 -25.53 -18.37
N ILE A 16 25.81 -25.85 -19.43
CA ILE A 16 24.62 -25.10 -19.84
C ILE A 16 23.56 -25.07 -18.71
N LEU A 17 23.33 -26.21 -18.05
CA LEU A 17 22.37 -26.32 -16.94
C LEU A 17 22.78 -25.44 -15.74
N LYS A 18 24.07 -25.35 -15.43
CA LYS A 18 24.60 -24.46 -14.37
C LYS A 18 24.40 -22.98 -14.71
N TRP A 19 24.66 -22.58 -15.96
CA TRP A 19 24.42 -21.21 -16.40
C TRP A 19 22.93 -20.86 -16.41
N LEU A 20 22.06 -21.80 -16.78
CA LEU A 20 20.60 -21.60 -16.72
C LEU A 20 20.10 -21.40 -15.28
N PHE A 21 20.63 -22.19 -14.33
CA PHE A 21 20.28 -22.08 -12.90
C PHE A 21 20.79 -20.76 -12.28
N LEU A 22 21.99 -20.32 -12.67
CA LEU A 22 22.53 -19.01 -12.27
C LEU A 22 21.70 -17.87 -12.87
N CYS A 23 21.25 -18.00 -14.13
CA CYS A 23 20.36 -17.03 -14.78
C CYS A 23 19.01 -16.93 -14.04
N LEU A 24 18.42 -18.08 -13.68
CA LEU A 24 17.18 -18.16 -12.89
C LEU A 24 17.29 -17.51 -11.50
N LEU A 25 18.46 -17.58 -10.85
CA LEU A 25 18.72 -16.90 -9.58
C LEU A 25 18.89 -15.37 -9.75
N LEU A 26 19.45 -14.92 -10.87
CA LEU A 26 19.64 -13.49 -11.16
C LEU A 26 18.36 -12.81 -11.67
N PHE A 27 17.41 -13.56 -12.24
CA PHE A 27 16.06 -13.09 -12.57
C PHE A 27 15.07 -13.29 -11.41
N SER A 28 15.55 -13.14 -10.17
CA SER A 28 14.68 -12.94 -9.02
C SER A 28 13.76 -11.76 -9.33
N CYS A 29 12.51 -12.05 -9.70
CA CYS A 29 11.46 -11.09 -9.92
C CYS A 29 11.44 -10.15 -8.72
N ASP A 30 11.40 -8.83 -8.94
CA ASP A 30 11.43 -7.82 -7.87
C ASP A 30 10.08 -7.80 -7.13
N THR A 31 9.75 -8.91 -6.49
CA THR A 31 8.55 -9.12 -5.69
C THR A 31 8.63 -8.17 -4.49
N GLY A 32 7.57 -7.41 -4.23
CA GLY A 32 7.56 -6.42 -3.14
C GLY A 32 7.63 -4.95 -3.59
N LYS A 33 7.61 -4.68 -4.90
CA LYS A 33 7.32 -3.35 -5.45
C LYS A 33 5.94 -3.34 -6.11
N ILE A 34 5.22 -2.24 -5.92
CA ILE A 34 4.02 -1.92 -6.69
C ILE A 34 4.48 -1.18 -7.94
N ALA A 35 4.27 -1.81 -9.09
CA ALA A 35 4.55 -1.20 -10.38
C ALA A 35 3.78 0.12 -10.54
N ASN A 36 4.48 1.14 -11.04
CA ASN A 36 3.95 2.48 -11.31
C ASN A 36 3.44 3.27 -10.09
N LEU A 37 3.70 2.83 -8.85
CA LEU A 37 3.36 3.63 -7.67
C LEU A 37 4.25 4.88 -7.58
N GLY A 38 3.62 6.04 -7.63
CA GLY A 38 4.26 7.35 -7.50
C GLY A 38 3.80 8.13 -6.27
N SER A 39 2.52 8.00 -5.90
CA SER A 39 1.96 8.71 -4.75
C SER A 39 0.74 7.98 -4.15
N ILE A 40 0.22 8.50 -3.05
CA ILE A 40 -1.03 8.05 -2.45
C ILE A 40 -1.99 9.23 -2.24
N ARG A 41 -3.29 8.92 -2.22
CA ARG A 41 -4.34 9.85 -1.80
C ARG A 41 -5.20 9.19 -0.74
N ILE A 42 -5.67 9.95 0.23
CA ILE A 42 -6.58 9.42 1.26
C ILE A 42 -7.94 10.11 1.25
N THR A 43 -8.97 9.34 1.57
CA THR A 43 -10.28 9.84 2.02
C THR A 43 -10.68 9.13 3.29
N ALA A 44 -11.59 9.72 4.06
CA ALA A 44 -12.02 9.12 5.32
C ALA A 44 -13.48 9.41 5.61
N ASP A 45 -14.19 8.41 6.13
CA ASP A 45 -15.58 8.53 6.56
C ASP A 45 -15.72 8.16 8.04
N LEU A 46 -16.51 8.95 8.77
CA LEU A 46 -16.93 8.61 10.12
C LEU A 46 -18.01 7.53 10.07
N LEU A 47 -17.73 6.38 10.67
CA LEU A 47 -18.69 5.31 10.94
C LEU A 47 -19.09 5.34 12.42
N THR A 48 -19.99 4.43 12.81
CA THR A 48 -20.55 4.39 14.18
C THR A 48 -19.47 4.32 15.28
N ASN A 49 -18.41 3.52 15.08
CA ASN A 49 -17.39 3.22 16.09
C ASN A 49 -15.95 3.47 15.61
N GLN A 50 -15.76 3.91 14.37
CA GLN A 50 -14.44 4.07 13.75
C GLN A 50 -14.46 5.14 12.66
N ILE A 51 -13.29 5.66 12.31
CA ILE A 51 -13.09 6.42 11.07
C ILE A 51 -12.46 5.46 10.07
N ARG A 52 -13.14 5.21 8.95
CA ARG A 52 -12.60 4.37 7.87
C ARG A 52 -11.78 5.22 6.93
N VAL A 53 -10.50 4.89 6.79
CA VAL A 53 -9.56 5.53 5.87
C VAL A 53 -9.41 4.68 4.62
N ARG A 54 -9.57 5.29 3.45
CA ARG A 54 -9.30 4.69 2.14
C ARG A 54 -8.04 5.29 1.57
N ILE A 55 -7.06 4.45 1.26
CA ILE A 55 -5.79 4.85 0.67
C ILE A 55 -5.81 4.42 -0.80
N PHE A 56 -5.93 5.39 -1.69
CA PHE A 56 -5.86 5.20 -3.13
C PHE A 56 -4.40 5.26 -3.56
N LEU A 57 -3.95 4.24 -4.28
CA LEU A 57 -2.63 4.25 -4.89
C LEU A 57 -2.66 4.99 -6.22
N GLN A 58 -1.68 5.86 -6.47
CA GLN A 58 -1.60 6.70 -7.66
C GLN A 58 -0.26 6.57 -8.38
N ASP A 59 -0.27 6.75 -9.70
CA ASP A 59 0.95 6.92 -10.48
C ASP A 59 1.57 8.31 -10.32
N ASN A 60 2.70 8.55 -10.99
CA ASN A 60 3.39 9.85 -11.00
C ASN A 60 2.57 10.97 -11.69
N LEU A 61 1.50 10.63 -12.40
CA LEU A 61 0.60 11.56 -13.08
C LEU A 61 -0.69 11.82 -12.28
N GLY A 62 -0.86 11.14 -11.13
CA GLY A 62 -2.03 11.25 -10.27
C GLY A 62 -3.20 10.33 -10.65
N ASN A 63 -3.03 9.45 -11.63
CA ASN A 63 -4.07 8.47 -11.99
C ASN A 63 -4.10 7.34 -10.96
N TYR A 64 -5.30 6.86 -10.64
CA TYR A 64 -5.42 5.71 -9.74
C TYR A 64 -4.89 4.44 -10.40
N LEU A 65 -4.05 3.70 -9.66
CA LEU A 65 -3.67 2.35 -10.07
C LEU A 65 -4.89 1.44 -9.95
N VAL A 66 -5.18 0.64 -10.97
CA VAL A 66 -6.30 -0.32 -10.94
C VAL A 66 -5.79 -1.75 -10.86
N TRP A 67 -6.65 -2.68 -10.44
CA TRP A 67 -6.28 -4.08 -10.29
C TRP A 67 -5.82 -4.74 -11.61
N ASN A 68 -6.40 -4.35 -12.76
CA ASN A 68 -6.33 -5.10 -14.03
C ASN A 68 -5.57 -4.42 -15.21
N ASP A 69 -4.99 -3.22 -15.07
CA ASP A 69 -4.38 -2.48 -16.20
C ASP A 69 -3.01 -2.98 -16.67
N SER A 70 -2.61 -4.20 -16.30
CA SER A 70 -1.47 -4.86 -16.94
C SER A 70 -1.95 -5.92 -17.90
N PHE A 71 -2.11 -5.53 -19.17
CA PHE A 71 -2.41 -6.39 -20.33
C PHE A 71 -1.40 -7.54 -20.55
N LEU A 72 -0.36 -7.65 -19.71
CA LEU A 72 0.74 -8.62 -19.82
C LEU A 72 0.87 -9.56 -18.60
N THR A 73 -0.10 -9.60 -17.67
CA THR A 73 -0.03 -10.50 -16.52
C THR A 73 -1.29 -11.35 -16.41
N PRO A 74 -1.22 -12.68 -16.61
CA PRO A 74 -2.36 -13.56 -16.43
C PRO A 74 -2.82 -13.52 -14.96
N GLN A 75 -4.09 -13.82 -14.72
CA GLN A 75 -4.85 -13.80 -13.46
C GLN A 75 -4.33 -14.75 -12.34
N SER A 76 -3.03 -15.05 -12.33
CA SER A 76 -2.33 -15.85 -11.34
C SER A 76 -0.88 -15.34 -11.24
N GLY A 77 -0.67 -14.24 -10.51
CA GLY A 77 0.65 -13.62 -10.39
C GLY A 77 0.59 -12.14 -10.05
N MET A 78 -0.26 -11.76 -9.09
CA MET A 78 -0.30 -10.38 -8.62
C MET A 78 0.97 -10.08 -7.81
N SER A 79 1.78 -9.10 -8.20
CA SER A 79 2.70 -8.40 -7.28
C SER A 79 1.87 -7.56 -6.30
N VAL A 80 1.06 -8.24 -5.50
CA VAL A 80 0.40 -7.67 -4.34
C VAL A 80 1.40 -7.83 -3.23
N ILE A 81 1.97 -6.71 -2.81
CA ILE A 81 2.60 -6.64 -1.51
C ILE A 81 1.54 -7.11 -0.50
N PRO A 82 1.79 -8.16 0.29
CA PRO A 82 0.88 -8.60 1.34
C PRO A 82 0.50 -7.44 2.25
N GLU A 83 -0.72 -7.42 2.78
CA GLU A 83 -1.16 -6.30 3.62
C GLU A 83 -0.31 -6.14 4.89
N GLU A 84 0.22 -7.25 5.42
CA GLU A 84 1.14 -7.27 6.55
C GLU A 84 2.49 -6.59 6.29
N ASP A 85 2.88 -6.46 5.02
CA ASP A 85 4.15 -5.85 4.63
C ASP A 85 4.06 -4.31 4.57
N PHE A 86 2.85 -3.75 4.63
CA PHE A 86 2.68 -2.32 4.78
C PHE A 86 2.75 -1.89 6.23
N THR A 87 3.38 -0.75 6.46
CA THR A 87 3.30 -0.03 7.73
C THR A 87 2.54 1.27 7.53
N THR A 88 1.64 1.60 8.45
CA THR A 88 0.98 2.91 8.49
C THR A 88 1.37 3.68 9.75
N ASN A 89 1.50 5.00 9.60
CA ASN A 89 1.51 5.95 10.69
C ASN A 89 0.47 7.02 10.38
N VAL A 90 -0.41 7.29 11.33
CA VAL A 90 -1.54 8.20 11.19
C VAL A 90 -1.54 9.18 12.34
N LYS A 91 -1.55 10.47 11.99
CA LYS A 91 -1.80 11.57 12.92
C LYS A 91 -3.13 12.22 12.60
N LEU A 92 -4.00 12.26 13.59
CA LEU A 92 -5.27 12.94 13.51
C LEU A 92 -5.26 14.19 14.36
N TYR A 93 -5.70 15.29 13.78
CA TYR A 93 -5.79 16.56 14.45
C TYR A 93 -7.23 17.03 14.51
N SER A 94 -7.64 17.57 15.65
CA SER A 94 -8.84 18.41 15.73
C SER A 94 -8.61 19.72 14.97
N MET A 95 -9.71 20.38 14.61
CA MET A 95 -9.69 21.72 14.07
C MET A 95 -10.24 22.75 15.05
N ARG A 96 -9.70 23.96 14.95
CA ARG A 96 -10.19 25.13 15.67
C ARG A 96 -10.00 26.36 14.78
N TYR A 97 -11.03 27.19 14.63
CA TYR A 97 -11.03 28.39 13.78
C TYR A 97 -10.58 28.13 12.33
N GLY A 98 -10.84 26.93 11.81
CA GLY A 98 -10.44 26.51 10.46
C GLY A 98 -9.01 25.96 10.35
N ASP A 99 -8.22 26.01 11.43
CA ASP A 99 -6.84 25.56 11.44
C ASP A 99 -6.64 24.25 12.20
N LYS A 100 -5.51 23.60 11.93
CA LYS A 100 -5.00 22.44 12.69
C LYS A 100 -4.79 22.84 14.16
N ASN A 101 -5.47 22.16 15.07
CA ASN A 101 -5.38 22.43 16.52
C ASN A 101 -4.52 21.38 17.25
N LYS A 102 -5.17 20.38 17.87
CA LYS A 102 -4.51 19.41 18.75
C LYS A 102 -4.42 18.05 18.07
N THR A 103 -3.31 17.34 18.27
CA THR A 103 -3.23 15.91 17.92
C THR A 103 -4.13 15.11 18.86
N VAL A 104 -5.15 14.47 18.31
CA VAL A 104 -6.15 13.68 19.04
C VAL A 104 -5.98 12.18 18.83
N TYR A 105 -5.19 11.77 17.85
CA TYR A 105 -4.72 10.40 17.67
C TYR A 105 -3.36 10.40 16.98
N ASP A 106 -2.46 9.52 17.42
CA ASP A 106 -1.15 9.25 16.81
C ASP A 106 -0.90 7.75 16.92
N GLY A 107 -0.94 7.03 15.80
CA GLY A 107 -0.94 5.57 15.81
C GLY A 107 -0.96 4.94 14.42
N ARG A 108 -1.38 3.68 14.32
CA ARG A 108 -1.46 2.93 13.05
C ARG A 108 -2.92 2.74 12.65
N LEU A 109 -3.20 2.47 11.37
CA LEU A 109 -4.52 1.97 10.99
C LEU A 109 -4.72 0.54 11.50
N ALA A 110 -5.90 0.26 12.02
CA ALA A 110 -6.32 -1.10 12.37
C ALA A 110 -6.95 -1.80 11.15
N GLY A 111 -6.77 -3.12 11.07
CA GLY A 111 -7.43 -3.95 10.06
C GLY A 111 -7.08 -3.55 8.63
N LEU A 112 -5.81 -3.30 8.31
CA LEU A 112 -5.39 -2.96 6.96
C LEU A 112 -5.68 -4.13 5.99
N HIS A 113 -6.45 -3.89 4.93
CA HIS A 113 -6.77 -4.91 3.92
C HIS A 113 -6.99 -4.29 2.54
N TRP A 114 -6.79 -5.06 1.49
CA TRP A 114 -7.17 -4.65 0.13
C TRP A 114 -8.69 -4.60 -0.03
N ASN A 115 -9.21 -3.52 -0.60
CA ASN A 115 -10.59 -3.49 -1.06
C ASN A 115 -10.72 -4.22 -2.41
N GLN A 116 -11.12 -5.49 -2.38
CA GLN A 116 -11.27 -6.33 -3.57
C GLN A 116 -12.72 -6.38 -4.09
N THR A 117 -13.39 -5.23 -4.18
CA THR A 117 -14.68 -5.15 -4.87
C THR A 117 -14.50 -5.33 -6.39
N ILE A 118 -15.30 -6.23 -6.98
CA ILE A 118 -15.23 -6.77 -8.35
C ILE A 118 -14.90 -5.69 -9.41
N ALA A 119 -13.96 -6.06 -10.30
CA ALA A 119 -13.56 -5.51 -11.60
C ALA A 119 -13.56 -3.98 -11.81
N GLU A 120 -12.41 -3.45 -12.25
CA GLU A 120 -12.18 -2.04 -12.66
C GLU A 120 -12.17 -1.00 -11.53
N THR A 121 -12.04 -1.43 -10.27
CA THR A 121 -11.90 -0.51 -9.15
C THR A 121 -10.44 -0.09 -8.92
N PRO A 122 -10.20 1.17 -8.51
CA PRO A 122 -8.91 1.58 -7.98
C PRO A 122 -8.38 0.59 -6.93
N ARG A 123 -7.07 0.35 -6.93
CA ARG A 123 -6.36 -0.35 -5.87
C ARG A 123 -6.42 0.53 -4.62
N ILE A 124 -7.24 0.08 -3.66
CA ILE A 124 -7.50 0.79 -2.41
C ILE A 124 -7.09 -0.12 -1.26
N LEU A 125 -6.25 0.41 -0.36
CA LEU A 125 -6.08 -0.15 0.98
C LEU A 125 -7.09 0.51 1.91
N LEU A 126 -7.79 -0.31 2.70
CA LEU A 126 -8.70 0.13 3.74
C LEU A 126 -8.07 -0.10 5.09
N GLY A 127 -8.22 0.85 5.99
CA GLY A 127 -7.90 0.66 7.40
C GLY A 127 -8.68 1.64 8.26
N ASP A 128 -8.73 1.38 9.56
CA ASP A 128 -9.64 2.07 10.46
C ASP A 128 -8.91 2.73 11.64
N ILE A 129 -9.42 3.88 12.10
CA ILE A 129 -9.05 4.50 13.37
C ILE A 129 -10.21 4.28 14.35
N PRO A 130 -10.07 3.43 15.37
CA PRO A 130 -11.14 3.22 16.35
C PRO A 130 -11.44 4.51 17.13
N LEU A 131 -12.72 4.92 17.21
CA LEU A 131 -13.11 6.16 17.89
C LEU A 131 -12.76 6.17 19.38
N VAL A 132 -12.73 4.99 20.01
CA VAL A 132 -12.32 4.84 21.42
C VAL A 132 -10.89 5.30 21.69
N LEU A 133 -10.03 5.32 20.65
CA LEU A 133 -8.64 5.77 20.75
C LEU A 133 -8.47 7.28 20.46
N ILE A 134 -9.52 7.96 19.98
CA ILE A 134 -9.47 9.38 19.67
C ILE A 134 -9.74 10.18 20.95
N GLN A 135 -8.76 11.00 21.34
CA GLN A 135 -8.87 11.86 22.50
C GLN A 135 -9.86 12.98 22.23
N LYS A 136 -10.68 13.33 23.23
CA LYS A 136 -11.53 14.52 23.14
C LYS A 136 -10.69 15.80 23.21
N ASP A 137 -11.01 16.75 22.35
CA ASP A 137 -10.51 18.11 22.42
C ASP A 137 -11.64 19.05 22.87
N ALA A 138 -11.57 19.58 24.09
CA ALA A 138 -12.60 20.46 24.65
C ALA A 138 -12.60 21.86 24.01
N GLU A 139 -11.50 22.27 23.37
CA GLU A 139 -11.34 23.60 22.77
C GLU A 139 -11.75 23.64 21.30
N ARG A 140 -12.12 22.49 20.72
CA ARG A 140 -12.59 22.40 19.34
C ARG A 140 -13.89 23.17 19.16
N ASP A 141 -14.04 23.83 18.02
CA ASP A 141 -15.27 24.51 17.61
C ASP A 141 -16.03 23.76 16.50
N THR A 142 -15.51 22.62 16.05
CA THR A 142 -16.09 21.80 14.99
C THR A 142 -15.91 20.30 15.23
N THR A 143 -16.69 19.48 14.53
CA THR A 143 -16.54 18.01 14.46
C THR A 143 -15.48 17.58 13.43
N LEU A 144 -14.94 18.54 12.68
CA LEU A 144 -13.97 18.31 11.62
C LEU A 144 -12.54 18.18 12.14
N GLY A 145 -11.71 17.53 11.33
CA GLY A 145 -10.32 17.23 11.62
C GLY A 145 -9.47 17.11 10.35
N ILE A 146 -8.17 16.92 10.59
CA ILE A 146 -7.17 16.70 9.56
C ILE A 146 -6.51 15.34 9.82
N ILE A 147 -6.44 14.49 8.80
CA ILE A 147 -5.70 13.23 8.83
C ILE A 147 -4.42 13.41 8.04
N GLU A 148 -3.28 13.12 8.66
CA GLU A 148 -1.99 12.95 8.00
C GLU A 148 -1.62 11.45 8.07
N LEU A 149 -1.35 10.83 6.93
CA LEU A 149 -1.05 9.41 6.81
C LEU A 149 0.27 9.20 6.08
N THR A 150 1.15 8.40 6.67
CA THR A 150 2.33 7.83 6.02
C THR A 150 2.10 6.33 5.81
N LEU A 151 2.17 5.88 4.56
CA LEU A 151 2.20 4.48 4.16
C LEU A 151 3.64 4.10 3.79
N THR A 152 4.24 3.21 4.55
CA THR A 152 5.58 2.66 4.26
C THR A 152 5.44 1.33 3.56
N THR A 153 6.14 1.20 2.44
CA THR A 153 6.27 -0.03 1.66
C THR A 153 7.66 -0.65 1.87
N PRO A 154 7.82 -1.99 1.76
CA PRO A 154 9.10 -2.65 2.02
C PRO A 154 10.25 -2.19 1.11
N LYS A 155 9.97 -1.92 -0.17
CA LYS A 155 10.99 -1.66 -1.20
C LYS A 155 10.92 -0.27 -1.85
N GLN A 156 9.88 0.51 -1.60
CA GLN A 156 9.72 1.86 -2.17
C GLN A 156 9.70 2.96 -1.10
N GLY A 157 9.77 2.61 0.18
CA GLY A 157 9.81 3.57 1.28
C GLY A 157 8.45 4.20 1.58
N ASP A 158 8.50 5.45 2.02
CA ASP A 158 7.36 6.17 2.59
C ASP A 158 6.60 6.99 1.54
N PHE A 159 5.27 6.90 1.61
CA PHE A 159 4.35 7.73 0.85
C PHE A 159 3.45 8.48 1.82
N PHE A 160 3.32 9.79 1.63
CA PHE A 160 2.55 10.67 2.51
C PHE A 160 1.28 11.17 1.82
N ALA A 161 0.17 11.23 2.55
CA ALA A 161 -1.03 11.94 2.15
C ALA A 161 -1.71 12.64 3.32
N ARG A 162 -2.51 13.66 2.96
CA ARG A 162 -3.27 14.46 3.90
C ARG A 162 -4.71 14.62 3.41
N ALA A 163 -5.66 14.48 4.33
CA ALA A 163 -7.07 14.82 4.12
C ALA A 163 -7.50 15.86 5.15
N GLU A 164 -8.13 16.92 4.68
CA GLU A 164 -8.66 18.01 5.50
C GLU A 164 -10.17 17.96 5.53
N ASN A 165 -10.79 18.64 6.50
CA ASN A 165 -12.24 18.72 6.66
C ASN A 165 -12.91 17.33 6.78
N VAL A 166 -12.21 16.36 7.40
CA VAL A 166 -12.75 15.03 7.67
C VAL A 166 -13.60 15.10 8.93
N THR A 167 -14.78 14.49 8.94
CA THR A 167 -15.57 14.39 10.19
C THR A 167 -14.92 13.37 11.13
N ILE A 168 -14.54 13.79 12.35
CA ILE A 168 -13.80 12.96 13.31
C ILE A 168 -14.50 12.82 14.67
N TYR A 169 -15.55 13.60 14.90
CA TYR A 169 -16.42 13.50 16.07
C TYR A 169 -17.89 13.37 15.64
N HIS A 170 -18.65 12.61 16.42
CA HIS A 170 -20.11 12.69 16.37
C HIS A 170 -20.58 13.98 17.05
N TYR A 171 -21.70 14.54 16.57
CA TYR A 171 -22.41 15.63 17.23
C TYR A 171 -23.01 15.20 18.56
#